data_AF-A0A8X6L2V5-F1
#
_entry.id   AF-A0A8X6L2V5-F1
#
_cell.length_a   1.000
_cell.length_b   1.000
_cell.length_c   1.000
_cell.angle_alpha   90.00
_cell.angle_beta   90.00
_cell.angle_gamma   90.00
#
_symmetry.space_group_name_H-M   'P 1'
#
loop_
_entity.id
_entity.type
_entity.pdbx_description
1 polymer ?
#
loop_
_entity_poly.entity_id
_entity_poly.type
_entity_poly.pdbx_seq_one_letter_code
_entity_poly.pdbx_strand_id
1 'polypeptide(L)'
;MIYWNKTIGKGCDVVTDNSPMSTAQLLMVPHQNQMQQFLSPAQIQQFLQQQALYYQRQQQQHQQQLKQLEAFIPHLQEQIQMNMLQQNQILQQLTNLPMEVNSEKGTRHQLQAQLQQLSTQQHQLIQQLQQSHRQYLMTASPYNTSAQGWLK
;
A
#
# COMPACT_ATOMS: atom_id res chain seq x y z
N MET A 1 12.16 21.01 -76.15
CA MET A 1 11.24 20.55 -77.22
C MET A 1 9.85 20.41 -76.60
N ILE A 2 8.82 20.66 -77.39
CA ILE A 2 7.42 21.02 -77.08
C ILE A 2 6.59 19.92 -76.36
N TYR A 3 5.69 20.38 -75.47
CA TYR A 3 4.39 19.89 -74.93
C TYR A 3 3.92 18.43 -75.15
N TRP A 4 3.04 17.92 -74.27
CA TRP A 4 1.62 17.61 -74.57
C TRP A 4 0.79 17.28 -73.31
N ASN A 5 -0.43 17.81 -73.30
CA ASN A 5 -1.53 17.63 -72.35
C ASN A 5 -2.53 16.62 -72.94
N LYS A 6 -3.14 15.72 -72.14
CA LYS A 6 -4.41 15.06 -72.52
C LYS A 6 -5.17 14.43 -71.35
N THR A 7 -6.28 15.07 -70.98
CA THR A 7 -7.44 14.49 -70.27
C THR A 7 -8.64 14.54 -71.23
N ILE A 8 -9.34 13.43 -71.52
CA ILE A 8 -10.76 13.41 -71.98
C ILE A 8 -11.38 12.00 -71.83
N GLY A 9 -12.64 11.95 -71.33
CA GLY A 9 -13.73 11.09 -71.83
C GLY A 9 -14.61 10.50 -70.69
N LYS A 10 -15.78 11.02 -70.25
CA LYS A 10 -17.09 11.46 -70.84
C LYS A 10 -18.16 10.35 -71.01
N GLY A 11 -19.33 10.56 -70.38
CA GLY A 11 -20.69 10.16 -70.85
C GLY A 11 -21.75 10.10 -69.71
N CYS A 12 -22.69 11.05 -69.53
CA CYS A 12 -24.09 11.21 -70.04
C CYS A 12 -25.03 9.99 -69.82
N ASP A 13 -26.33 10.04 -69.43
CA ASP A 13 -27.37 11.04 -69.05
C ASP A 13 -28.62 10.25 -68.52
N VAL A 14 -29.68 10.95 -68.05
CA VAL A 14 -31.14 10.57 -67.99
C VAL A 14 -31.68 9.96 -66.65
N VAL A 15 -32.80 10.35 -65.98
CA VAL A 15 -33.80 11.46 -65.95
C VAL A 15 -34.83 11.18 -64.81
N THR A 16 -35.21 12.25 -64.07
CA THR A 16 -36.47 12.62 -63.33
C THR A 16 -37.31 11.68 -62.42
N ASP A 17 -37.64 12.25 -61.24
CA ASP A 17 -38.99 12.65 -60.74
C ASP A 17 -39.56 12.06 -59.43
N ASN A 18 -40.27 12.96 -58.72
CA ASN A 18 -41.28 12.79 -57.65
C ASN A 18 -40.89 12.59 -56.17
N SER A 19 -41.01 13.68 -55.39
CA SER A 19 -41.51 13.69 -53.99
C SER A 19 -42.97 13.21 -53.95
N PRO A 20 -43.48 12.51 -52.89
CA PRO A 20 -43.81 13.19 -51.63
C PRO A 20 -43.77 12.32 -50.33
N MET A 21 -43.57 13.01 -49.20
CA MET A 21 -44.31 12.88 -47.92
C MET A 21 -44.88 11.49 -47.52
N SER A 22 -44.36 10.85 -46.47
CA SER A 22 -45.24 10.14 -45.53
C SER A 22 -44.57 9.69 -44.22
N THR A 23 -45.21 10.11 -43.13
CA THR A 23 -45.45 9.36 -41.88
C THR A 23 -44.26 8.86 -41.07
N ALA A 24 -44.08 9.52 -39.92
CA ALA A 24 -43.66 8.90 -38.68
C ALA A 24 -44.40 7.57 -38.48
N GLN A 25 -43.74 6.46 -38.81
CA GLN A 25 -44.10 5.16 -38.28
C GLN A 25 -43.19 4.96 -37.08
N LEU A 26 -43.75 5.22 -35.90
CA LEU A 26 -43.24 4.67 -34.65
C LEU A 26 -43.02 3.17 -34.92
N LEU A 27 -41.76 2.76 -35.08
CA LEU A 27 -41.40 1.38 -34.84
C LEU A 27 -41.63 1.15 -33.35
N MET A 28 -42.85 0.74 -32.99
CA MET A 28 -43.05 -0.07 -31.80
C MET A 28 -42.23 -1.33 -32.03
N VAL A 29 -41.03 -1.34 -31.46
CA VAL A 29 -40.25 -2.56 -31.29
C VAL A 29 -40.94 -3.32 -30.14
N PRO A 30 -41.62 -4.45 -30.36
CA PRO A 30 -41.87 -5.36 -29.27
C PRO A 30 -40.54 -6.05 -28.99
N HIS A 31 -39.63 -5.36 -28.28
CA HIS A 31 -38.40 -6.00 -27.85
C HIS A 31 -38.76 -6.94 -26.72
N GLN A 32 -38.68 -8.22 -27.06
CA GLN A 32 -38.91 -9.34 -26.18
C GLN A 32 -38.29 -9.12 -24.79
N ASN A 33 -39.05 -9.59 -23.81
CA ASN A 33 -38.61 -10.00 -22.49
C ASN A 33 -37.47 -11.05 -22.56
N GLN A 34 -36.27 -10.65 -22.97
CA GLN A 34 -35.08 -11.36 -22.52
C GLN A 34 -34.74 -10.83 -21.14
N MET A 35 -34.83 -11.74 -20.16
CA MET A 35 -34.39 -11.56 -18.79
C MET A 35 -32.91 -11.18 -18.71
N GLN A 36 -32.58 -9.94 -19.04
CA GLN A 36 -31.48 -9.29 -18.35
C GLN A 36 -32.07 -8.91 -17.00
N GLN A 37 -31.87 -9.79 -16.01
CA GLN A 37 -31.89 -9.41 -14.59
C GLN A 37 -30.79 -8.35 -14.40
N PHE A 38 -31.02 -7.16 -14.93
CA PHE A 38 -30.31 -5.98 -14.49
C PHE A 38 -30.70 -5.84 -13.04
N LEU A 39 -29.70 -5.90 -12.17
CA LEU A 39 -29.86 -5.48 -10.80
C LEU A 39 -30.60 -4.14 -10.83
N SER A 40 -31.69 -4.03 -10.08
CA SER A 40 -32.44 -2.78 -10.04
C SER A 40 -31.48 -1.66 -9.62
N PRO A 41 -31.70 -0.40 -10.03
CA PRO A 41 -30.85 0.71 -9.59
C PRO A 41 -30.66 0.75 -8.07
N ALA A 42 -31.68 0.32 -7.31
CA ALA A 42 -31.61 0.15 -5.86
C ALA A 42 -30.67 -0.99 -5.41
N GLN A 43 -30.68 -2.14 -6.09
CA GLN A 43 -29.76 -3.24 -5.82
C GLN A 43 -28.30 -2.86 -6.10
N ILE A 44 -28.04 -2.06 -7.15
CA ILE A 44 -26.70 -1.54 -7.45
C ILE A 44 -26.24 -0.58 -6.35
N GLN A 45 -27.12 0.34 -5.91
CA GLN A 45 -26.80 1.24 -4.80
C GLN A 45 -26.53 0.49 -3.50
N GLN A 46 -27.30 -0.54 -3.19
CA GLN A 46 -27.06 -1.39 -2.00
C GLN A 46 -25.72 -2.12 -2.09
N PHE A 47 -25.36 -2.64 -3.27
CA PHE A 47 -24.05 -3.27 -3.47
C PHE A 47 -22.90 -2.28 -3.29
N LEU A 48 -22.97 -1.09 -3.91
CA LEU A 48 -21.96 -0.06 -3.76
C LEU A 48 -21.82 0.41 -2.31
N GLN A 49 -22.94 0.56 -1.59
CA GLN A 49 -22.92 0.93 -0.18
C GLN A 49 -22.27 -0.15 0.69
N GLN A 50 -22.60 -1.43 0.48
CA GLN A 50 -21.92 -2.53 1.17
C GLN A 50 -20.42 -2.57 0.85
N GLN A 51 -20.05 -2.33 -0.41
CA GLN A 51 -18.66 -2.30 -0.82
C GLN A 51 -17.90 -1.14 -0.15
N ALA A 52 -18.50 0.05 -0.07
CA ALA A 52 -17.92 1.19 0.62
C ALA A 52 -17.70 0.91 2.12
N LEU A 53 -18.68 0.30 2.79
CA LEU A 53 -18.57 -0.10 4.20
C LEU A 53 -17.47 -1.14 4.42
N TYR A 54 -17.30 -2.10 3.50
CA TYR A 54 -16.22 -3.07 3.55
C TYR A 54 -14.85 -2.38 3.52
N TYR A 55 -14.63 -1.48 2.55
CA TYR A 55 -13.37 -0.73 2.46
C TYR A 55 -13.16 0.19 3.67
N GLN A 56 -14.22 0.81 4.19
CA GLN A 56 -14.14 1.65 5.39
C GLN A 56 -13.70 0.82 6.62
N ARG A 57 -14.26 -0.37 6.80
CA ARG A 57 -13.86 -1.27 7.90
C ARG A 57 -12.42 -1.75 7.75
N GLN A 58 -12.02 -2.08 6.52
CA GLN A 58 -10.65 -2.50 6.22
C GLN A 58 -9.66 -1.37 6.55
N GLN A 59 -9.94 -0.13 6.15
CA GLN A 59 -9.09 1.02 6.47
C GLN A 59 -9.00 1.28 7.97
N GLN A 60 -10.10 1.15 8.72
CA GLN A 60 -10.08 1.34 10.18
C GLN A 60 -9.18 0.32 10.88
N GLN A 61 -9.26 -0.97 10.51
CA GLN A 61 -8.39 -1.99 11.10
C GLN A 61 -6.92 -1.72 10.79
N HIS A 62 -6.62 -1.34 9.54
CA HIS A 62 -5.27 -1.01 9.11
C HIS A 62 -4.69 0.18 9.89
N GLN A 63 -5.51 1.22 10.09
CA GLN A 63 -5.12 2.40 10.84
C GLN A 63 -4.91 2.10 12.34
N GLN A 64 -5.69 1.19 12.92
CA GLN A 64 -5.46 0.75 14.31
C GLN A 64 -4.13 0.01 14.47
N GLN A 65 -3.77 -0.85 13.50
CA GLN A 65 -2.48 -1.55 13.53
C GLN A 65 -1.30 -0.58 13.40
N LEU A 66 -1.41 0.41 12.51
CA LEU A 66 -0.41 1.47 12.37
C LEU A 66 -0.23 2.26 13.67
N LYS A 67 -1.33 2.65 14.33
CA LYS A 67 -1.27 3.38 15.61
C LYS A 67 -0.57 2.58 16.72
N GLN A 68 -0.75 1.26 16.77
CA GLN A 68 -0.05 0.43 17.74
C GLN A 68 1.46 0.40 17.47
N LEU A 69 1.86 0.29 16.21
CA LEU A 69 3.27 0.33 15.82
C LEU A 69 3.89 1.71 16.10
N GLU A 70 3.17 2.80 15.81
CA GLU A 70 3.60 4.17 16.10
C GLU A 70 3.81 4.43 17.58
N ALA A 71 3.01 3.81 18.46
CA ALA A 71 3.23 3.90 19.90
C ALA A 71 4.39 3.01 20.37
N PHE A 72 4.55 1.82 19.79
CA PHE A 72 5.54 0.83 20.25
C PHE A 72 6.99 1.17 19.85
N ILE A 73 7.19 1.71 18.64
CA ILE A 73 8.52 2.05 18.10
C ILE A 73 9.28 3.04 19.02
N PRO A 74 8.69 4.17 19.47
CA PRO A 74 9.32 5.09 20.41
C PRO A 74 9.75 4.43 21.73
N HIS A 75 8.92 3.55 22.29
CA HIS A 75 9.24 2.85 23.54
C HIS A 75 10.46 1.94 23.38
N LEU A 76 10.59 1.22 22.25
CA LEU A 76 11.78 0.44 21.98
C LEU A 76 13.03 1.31 21.85
N GLN A 77 12.93 2.47 21.20
CA GLN A 77 14.05 3.41 21.09
C GLN A 77 14.50 3.93 22.46
N GLU A 78 13.55 4.29 23.32
CA GLU A 78 13.83 4.74 24.69
C GLU A 78 14.54 3.64 25.50
N GLN A 79 14.08 2.39 25.41
CA GLN A 79 14.72 1.27 26.10
C GLN A 79 16.14 0.99 25.61
N ILE A 80 16.39 1.11 24.30
CA ILE A 80 17.74 1.01 23.73
C ILE A 80 18.65 2.13 24.25
N GLN A 81 18.12 3.35 24.35
CA GLN A 81 18.86 4.50 24.86
C GLN A 81 19.21 4.32 26.34
N MET A 82 18.27 3.82 27.15
CA MET A 82 18.51 3.48 28.56
C MET A 82 19.59 2.41 28.71
N ASN A 83 19.55 1.36 27.88
CA ASN A 83 20.59 0.33 27.89
C ASN A 83 21.96 0.89 27.53
N MET A 84 22.03 1.82 26.57
CA MET A 84 23.29 2.50 26.21
C MET A 84 23.83 3.36 27.37
N LEU A 85 22.95 4.06 28.09
CA LEU A 85 23.33 4.84 29.26
C LEU A 85 23.89 3.95 30.38
N GLN A 86 23.22 2.83 30.67
CA GLN A 86 23.68 1.85 31.67
C GLN A 86 25.01 1.23 31.28
N GLN A 87 25.18 0.85 30.00
CA GLN A 87 26.47 0.35 29.51
C GLN A 87 27.58 1.39 29.70
N ASN A 88 27.34 2.66 29.40
CA ASN A 88 28.32 3.72 29.64
C ASN A 88 28.69 3.88 31.12
N GLN A 89 27.72 3.79 32.03
CA GLN A 89 27.98 3.85 33.48
C GLN A 89 28.84 2.66 33.94
N ILE A 90 28.55 1.45 33.46
CA ILE A 90 29.33 0.27 33.82
C ILE A 90 30.74 0.34 33.22
N LEU A 91 30.89 0.83 31.98
CA LEU A 91 32.19 1.05 31.36
C LEU A 91 33.02 2.05 32.18
N GLN A 92 32.43 3.16 32.63
CA GLN A 92 33.14 4.10 33.51
C GLN A 92 33.55 3.47 34.84
N GLN A 93 32.68 2.65 35.45
CA GLN A 93 33.04 1.90 36.66
C GLN A 93 34.21 0.95 36.41
N LEU A 94 34.22 0.24 35.27
CA LEU A 94 35.32 -0.65 34.86
C LEU A 94 36.63 0.10 34.59
N THR A 95 36.57 1.31 34.04
CA THR A 95 37.75 2.17 33.81
C THR A 95 38.32 2.69 35.13
N ASN A 96 37.47 2.99 36.10
CA ASN A 96 37.88 3.54 37.39
C ASN A 96 38.31 2.48 38.41
N LEU A 97 38.12 1.19 38.11
CA LEU A 97 38.57 0.07 38.95
C LEU A 97 40.08 -0.19 38.78
N PRO A 98 40.88 -0.19 39.86
CA PRO A 98 42.28 -0.61 39.82
C PRO A 98 42.46 -2.02 39.26
N MET A 99 43.60 -2.30 38.63
CA MET A 99 43.90 -3.62 38.04
C MET A 99 44.47 -4.64 39.05
N GLU A 100 44.91 -4.19 40.23
CA GLU A 100 45.90 -4.92 41.04
C GLU A 100 45.34 -5.59 42.31
N VAL A 101 44.09 -5.34 42.73
CA VAL A 101 43.58 -5.87 44.01
C VAL A 101 42.74 -7.12 43.78
N ASN A 102 43.16 -8.26 44.34
CA ASN A 102 42.51 -9.58 44.15
C ASN A 102 41.02 -9.61 44.57
N SER A 103 40.56 -8.67 45.41
CA SER A 103 39.14 -8.50 45.76
C SER A 103 38.31 -7.86 44.64
N GLU A 104 38.92 -7.05 43.78
CA GLU A 104 38.25 -6.30 42.71
C GLU A 104 38.14 -7.11 41.40
N LYS A 105 38.88 -8.23 41.29
CA LYS A 105 38.69 -9.20 40.20
C LYS A 105 37.24 -9.69 40.15
N GLY A 106 36.62 -9.99 41.28
CA GLY A 106 35.21 -10.42 41.32
C GLY A 106 34.26 -9.34 40.78
N THR A 107 34.41 -8.10 41.24
CA THR A 107 33.60 -6.95 40.80
C THR A 107 33.80 -6.65 39.31
N ARG A 108 35.03 -6.71 38.80
CA ARG A 108 35.31 -6.53 37.36
C ARG A 108 34.62 -7.60 36.51
N HIS A 109 34.67 -8.87 36.92
CA HIS A 109 34.00 -9.95 36.20
C HIS A 109 32.47 -9.78 36.23
N GLN A 110 31.90 -9.35 37.36
CA GLN A 110 30.47 -9.08 37.48
C GLN A 110 30.03 -7.92 36.56
N LEU A 111 30.78 -6.82 36.54
CA LEU A 111 30.49 -5.68 35.65
C LEU A 111 30.65 -6.05 34.17
N GLN A 112 31.65 -6.86 33.81
CA GLN A 112 31.79 -7.40 32.45
C GLN A 112 30.60 -8.30 32.07
N ALA A 113 30.15 -9.17 32.97
CA ALA A 113 28.97 -10.01 32.74
C ALA A 113 27.71 -9.17 32.56
N GLN A 114 27.52 -8.11 33.35
CA GLN A 114 26.40 -7.18 33.20
C GLN A 114 26.45 -6.43 31.86
N LEU A 115 27.63 -5.99 31.41
CA LEU A 115 27.78 -5.39 30.07
C LEU A 115 27.38 -6.34 28.96
N GLN A 116 27.82 -7.60 29.05
CA GLN A 116 27.49 -8.60 28.04
C GLN A 116 25.98 -8.87 27.99
N GLN A 117 25.33 -8.92 29.15
CA GLN A 117 23.86 -9.05 29.25
C GLN A 117 23.15 -7.84 28.65
N LEU A 118 23.55 -6.61 29.00
CA LEU A 118 22.97 -5.39 28.45
C LEU A 118 23.16 -5.26 26.94
N SER A 119 24.33 -5.65 26.44
CA SER A 119 24.63 -5.67 25.00
C SER A 119 23.74 -6.68 24.27
N THR A 120 23.55 -7.87 24.83
CA THR A 120 22.65 -8.89 24.27
C THR A 120 21.20 -8.40 24.24
N GLN A 121 20.74 -7.80 25.34
CA GLN A 121 19.39 -7.24 25.43
C GLN A 121 19.21 -6.09 24.43
N GLN A 122 20.18 -5.20 24.32
CA GLN A 122 20.16 -4.10 23.35
C GLN A 122 20.07 -4.63 21.92
N HIS A 123 20.83 -5.69 21.58
CA HIS A 123 20.76 -6.30 20.27
C HIS A 123 19.37 -6.85 19.97
N GLN A 124 18.74 -7.53 20.94
CA GLN A 124 17.37 -8.03 20.78
C GLN A 124 16.36 -6.90 20.56
N LEU A 125 16.46 -5.80 21.32
CA LEU A 125 15.60 -4.63 21.15
C LEU A 125 15.78 -3.97 19.78
N ILE A 126 17.02 -3.85 19.30
CA ILE A 126 17.32 -3.32 17.95
C ILE A 126 16.69 -4.21 16.88
N GLN A 127 16.78 -5.54 17.02
CA GLN A 127 16.14 -6.48 16.10
C GLN A 127 14.62 -6.30 16.08
N GLN A 128 14.00 -6.17 17.25
CA GLN A 128 12.56 -5.90 17.36
C GLN A 128 12.19 -4.57 16.71
N LEU A 129 12.98 -3.51 16.95
CA LEU A 129 12.76 -2.19 16.36
C LEU A 129 12.81 -2.26 14.82
N GLN A 130 13.81 -2.94 14.27
CA GLN A 130 13.92 -3.14 12.82
C GLN A 130 12.72 -3.90 12.24
N GLN A 131 12.24 -4.92 12.95
CA GLN A 131 11.05 -5.68 12.54
C GLN A 131 9.79 -4.81 12.59
N SER A 132 9.59 -4.05 13.66
CA SER A 132 8.46 -3.12 13.79
C SER A 132 8.50 -2.03 12.73
N HIS A 133 9.67 -1.47 12.41
CA HIS A 133 9.84 -0.53 11.29
C HIS A 133 9.47 -1.16 9.95
N ARG A 134 9.95 -2.39 9.67
CA ARG A 134 9.57 -3.10 8.45
C ARG A 134 8.06 -3.33 8.37
N GLN A 135 7.46 -3.75 9.48
CA GLN A 135 6.01 -3.96 9.54
C GLN A 135 5.26 -2.66 9.29
N TYR A 136 5.68 -1.57 9.95
CA TYR A 136 5.10 -0.24 9.74
C TYR A 136 5.18 0.19 8.28
N LEU A 137 6.34 0.06 7.63
CA LEU A 137 6.52 0.41 6.21
C LEU A 137 5.69 -0.46 5.27
N MET A 138 5.55 -1.76 5.54
CA MET A 138 4.68 -2.65 4.77
C MET A 138 3.22 -2.26 4.92
N THR A 139 2.77 -1.93 6.13
CA THR A 139 1.39 -1.53 6.40
C THR A 139 1.11 -0.08 5.96
N ALA A 140 2.10 0.82 5.96
CA ALA A 140 1.91 2.20 5.56
C ALA A 140 1.85 2.39 4.04
N SER A 141 2.15 1.34 3.24
CA SER A 141 2.13 1.41 1.78
C SER A 141 0.79 0.88 1.23
N PRO A 142 -0.15 1.76 0.79
CA PRO A 142 -1.46 1.35 0.29
C PRO A 142 -1.42 0.64 -1.09
N TYR A 143 -0.26 0.57 -1.74
CA TYR A 143 -0.11 -0.02 -3.09
C TYR A 143 0.48 -1.45 -3.09
N ASN A 144 0.83 -2.02 -1.92
CA ASN A 144 1.41 -3.35 -1.83
C ASN A 144 0.39 -4.43 -1.40
N THR A 145 -0.89 -4.23 -1.75
CA THR A 145 -1.87 -5.33 -1.77
C THR A 145 -2.08 -5.70 -3.23
N SER A 146 -1.24 -6.62 -3.71
CA SER A 146 -1.40 -7.42 -4.93
C SER A 146 -2.58 -7.03 -5.84
N ALA A 147 -2.40 -5.98 -6.63
CA ALA A 147 -3.05 -5.81 -7.93
C ALA A 147 -2.44 -6.80 -8.97
N GLN A 148 -2.21 -8.05 -8.56
CA GLN A 148 -1.66 -9.14 -9.37
C GLN A 148 -2.74 -10.11 -9.88
N GLY A 149 -4.01 -9.74 -9.82
CA GLY A 149 -5.13 -10.60 -10.22
C GLY A 149 -5.80 -10.29 -11.56
N TRP A 150 -5.49 -9.17 -12.23
CA TRP A 150 -6.28 -8.69 -13.37
C TRP A 150 -5.43 -8.22 -14.57
N LEU A 151 -4.45 -9.03 -14.99
CA LEU A 151 -3.83 -8.91 -16.31
C LEU A 151 -3.41 -10.31 -16.79
N LYS A 152 -4.38 -11.12 -17.21
CA LYS A 152 -4.22 -12.18 -18.20
C LYS A 152 -5.50 -12.32 -19.01
#